data_AF-A0A177MTG2-F1
#
_entry.id   AF-A0A177MTG2-F1
#
_cell.length_a   1.000
_cell.length_b   1.000
_cell.length_c   1.000
_cell.angle_alpha   90.00
_cell.angle_beta   90.00
_cell.angle_gamma   90.00
#
_symmetry.space_group_name_H-M   'P 1'
#
loop_
_entity.id
_entity.type
_entity.pdbx_description
1 polymer ?
#
loop_
_entity_poly.entity_id
_entity_poly.type
_entity_poly.pdbx_seq_one_letter_code
_entity_poly.pdbx_strand_id
1 'polypeptide(L)'
;MGVAAYNRGSRVIQFQIEQDFPSHDVAFEILARLNALPKFEDCGVPFDDVIFEYDQRRGCWWVMDSVALYGGWSFFYKSLSEAVRRWKVDVVACDTMTGRYLGSKR
;
A
#
# COMPACT_ATOMS: atom_id res chain seq x y z
N MET A 1 27.63 -5.48 -25.55
CA MET A 1 26.23 -5.20 -25.94
C MET A 1 25.33 -5.72 -24.82
N GLY A 2 24.43 -4.92 -24.23
CA GLY A 2 23.48 -5.44 -23.24
C GLY A 2 22.65 -4.43 -22.46
N VAL A 3 23.09 -3.17 -22.32
CA VAL A 3 22.36 -2.16 -21.52
C VAL A 3 21.12 -1.61 -22.26
N ALA A 4 21.11 -1.65 -23.59
CA ALA A 4 20.00 -1.15 -24.41
C ALA A 4 18.78 -2.11 -24.47
N ALA A 5 18.95 -3.39 -24.12
CA ALA A 5 17.86 -4.38 -24.14
C ALA A 5 16.96 -4.26 -22.90
N TYR A 6 17.55 -4.00 -21.73
CA TYR A 6 16.80 -3.80 -20.48
C TYR A 6 15.91 -2.54 -20.53
N ASN A 7 16.42 -1.45 -21.13
CA ASN A 7 15.63 -0.22 -21.28
C ASN A 7 14.52 -0.32 -22.34
N ARG A 8 14.62 -1.26 -23.29
CA ARG A 8 13.54 -1.51 -24.27
C ARG A 8 12.40 -2.34 -23.68
N GLY A 9 12.71 -3.37 -22.89
CA GLY A 9 11.70 -4.15 -22.18
C GLY A 9 10.90 -3.30 -21.19
N SER A 10 11.59 -2.43 -20.45
CA SER A 10 10.95 -1.50 -19.50
C SER A 10 9.97 -0.55 -20.17
N ARG A 11 10.28 -0.01 -21.36
CA ARG A 11 9.38 0.91 -22.06
C ARG A 11 8.15 0.24 -22.63
N VAL A 12 8.27 -0.97 -23.18
CA VAL A 12 7.11 -1.69 -23.73
C VAL A 12 6.17 -2.13 -22.61
N ILE A 13 6.71 -2.61 -21.49
CA ILE A 13 5.92 -2.95 -20.30
C ILE A 13 5.27 -1.70 -19.71
N GLN A 14 6.01 -0.59 -19.61
CA GLN A 14 5.47 0.68 -19.13
C GLN A 14 4.34 1.21 -20.04
N PHE A 15 4.54 1.17 -21.36
CA PHE A 15 3.52 1.60 -22.33
C PHE A 15 2.27 0.71 -22.30
N GLN A 16 2.44 -0.60 -22.07
CA GLN A 16 1.34 -1.55 -21.91
C GLN A 16 0.56 -1.26 -20.61
N ILE A 17 1.26 -1.01 -19.50
CA ILE A 17 0.66 -0.66 -18.20
C ILE A 17 -0.04 0.70 -18.24
N GLU A 18 0.50 1.67 -18.99
CA GLU A 18 -0.09 2.99 -19.24
C GLU A 18 -1.32 2.89 -20.15
N GLN A 19 -1.34 2.00 -21.14
CA GLN A 19 -2.49 1.76 -22.02
C GLN A 19 -3.63 0.99 -21.35
N ASP A 20 -3.31 -0.03 -20.56
CA ASP A 20 -4.33 -0.90 -19.96
C ASP A 20 -5.05 -0.25 -18.76
N PHE A 21 -4.46 0.81 -18.17
CA PHE A 21 -4.95 1.43 -16.94
C PHE A 21 -4.68 2.95 -16.88
N PRO A 22 -5.48 3.78 -17.58
CA PRO A 22 -5.29 5.24 -17.65
C PRO A 22 -5.40 5.99 -16.30
N SER A 23 -5.84 5.34 -15.22
CA SER A 23 -5.92 5.89 -13.86
C SER A 23 -4.68 5.59 -12.99
N HIS A 24 -3.65 4.92 -13.55
CA HIS A 24 -2.54 4.37 -12.77
C HIS A 24 -1.63 5.39 -12.09
N ASP A 25 -1.48 6.59 -12.66
CA ASP A 25 -0.36 7.47 -12.28
C ASP A 25 -0.38 7.87 -10.80
N VAL A 26 -1.51 8.40 -10.34
CA VAL A 26 -1.60 8.94 -8.97
C VAL A 26 -1.62 7.82 -7.92
N ALA A 27 -2.31 6.71 -8.20
CA ALA A 27 -2.43 5.61 -7.26
C ALA A 27 -1.08 4.90 -7.05
N PHE A 28 -0.34 4.65 -8.12
CA PHE A 28 0.99 4.05 -8.05
C PHE A 28 2.00 4.98 -7.37
N GLU A 29 1.96 6.28 -7.65
CA GLU A 29 2.80 7.25 -6.94
C GLU A 29 2.53 7.26 -5.44
N ILE A 30 1.26 7.20 -5.03
CA ILE A 30 0.88 7.12 -3.61
C ILE A 30 1.42 5.83 -2.98
N LEU A 31 1.21 4.67 -3.62
CA LEU A 31 1.71 3.39 -3.13
C LEU A 31 3.24 3.37 -3.01
N ALA A 32 3.94 3.82 -4.04
CA ALA A 32 5.39 3.93 -4.05
C ALA A 32 5.89 4.85 -2.93
N ARG A 33 5.23 5.99 -2.72
CA ARG A 33 5.56 6.94 -1.65
C ARG A 33 5.34 6.33 -0.26
N LEU A 34 4.25 5.59 -0.05
CA LEU A 34 3.97 4.92 1.22
C LEU A 34 5.00 3.82 1.53
N ASN A 35 5.40 3.05 0.51
CA ASN A 35 6.40 1.98 0.65
C ASN A 35 7.83 2.51 0.81
N ALA A 36 8.12 3.72 0.31
CA ALA A 36 9.40 4.39 0.51
C ALA A 36 9.59 4.96 1.93
N LEU A 37 8.54 4.99 2.76
CA LEU A 37 8.64 5.51 4.12
C LEU A 37 9.51 4.59 5.00
N PRO A 38 10.48 5.14 5.77
CA PRO A 38 11.26 4.34 6.68
C PRO A 38 10.36 3.77 7.78
N LYS A 39 10.36 2.45 7.93
CA LYS A 39 9.64 1.75 8.99
C LYS A 39 10.25 2.09 10.35
N PHE A 40 9.44 2.05 11.40
CA PHE A 40 9.95 2.19 12.77
C PHE A 40 10.69 0.91 13.20
N GLU A 41 11.64 1.03 14.14
CA GLU A 41 12.39 -0.11 14.67
C GLU A 41 11.47 -1.10 15.41
N ASP A 42 10.44 -0.57 16.08
CA ASP A 42 9.42 -1.33 16.80
C ASP A 42 8.20 -1.69 15.92
N CYS A 43 8.37 -1.74 14.60
CA CYS A 43 7.26 -2.05 13.70
C CYS A 43 6.70 -3.47 13.95
N GLY A 44 5.38 -3.55 14.02
CA GLY A 44 4.65 -4.81 14.12
C GLY A 44 4.83 -5.64 12.86
N VAL A 45 5.02 -6.94 13.04
CA VAL A 45 4.99 -7.93 11.95
C VAL A 45 3.63 -8.60 12.00
N PRO A 46 2.73 -8.33 11.04
CA PRO A 46 1.44 -8.99 11.03
C PRO A 46 1.61 -10.46 10.62
N PHE A 47 0.69 -11.30 11.10
CA PHE A 47 0.66 -12.72 10.74
C PHE A 47 0.19 -12.93 9.30
N ASP A 48 -0.77 -12.12 8.87
CA ASP A 48 -1.41 -12.14 7.56
C ASP A 48 -1.39 -10.74 6.91
N ASP A 49 -2.02 -10.62 5.74
CA ASP A 49 -2.23 -9.33 5.09
C ASP A 49 -3.05 -8.40 5.99
N VAL A 50 -2.81 -7.09 5.86
CA VAL A 50 -3.41 -6.05 6.68
C VAL A 50 -4.22 -5.09 5.82
N ILE A 51 -5.32 -4.61 6.36
CA ILE A 51 -6.14 -3.59 5.72
C ILE A 51 -5.98 -2.29 6.49
N PHE A 52 -5.64 -1.22 5.77
CA PHE A 52 -5.70 0.15 6.24
C PHE A 52 -7.00 0.78 5.76
N GLU A 53 -7.88 1.23 6.67
CA GLU A 53 -9.16 1.86 6.31
C GLU A 53 -9.28 3.23 6.99
N TYR A 54 -9.71 4.24 6.23
CA TYR A 54 -10.03 5.53 6.80
C TYR A 54 -11.46 5.58 7.34
N ASP A 55 -11.62 5.73 8.65
CA ASP A 55 -12.92 5.95 9.28
C ASP A 55 -13.28 7.44 9.20
N GLN A 56 -14.17 7.76 8.26
CA GLN A 56 -14.66 9.11 8.03
C GLN A 56 -15.38 9.71 9.25
N ARG A 57 -15.98 8.89 10.12
CA ARG A 57 -16.72 9.38 11.29
C ARG A 57 -15.80 9.80 12.41
N ARG A 58 -14.68 9.08 12.58
CA ARG A 58 -13.71 9.32 13.66
C ARG A 58 -12.49 10.11 13.22
N GLY A 59 -12.27 10.25 11.91
CA GLY A 59 -11.11 10.92 11.35
C GLY A 59 -9.80 10.19 11.66
N CYS A 60 -9.83 8.86 11.71
CA CYS A 60 -8.67 8.03 12.03
C CYS A 60 -8.49 6.90 11.01
N TRP A 61 -7.28 6.34 11.00
CA TRP A 61 -6.92 5.20 10.16
C TRP A 61 -6.91 3.93 11.00
N TRP A 62 -7.74 2.98 10.63
CA TRP A 62 -7.71 1.64 11.19
C TRP A 62 -6.70 0.78 10.45
N VAL A 63 -5.94 -0.02 11.19
CA VAL A 63 -5.20 -1.16 10.69
C VAL A 63 -5.83 -2.40 11.27
N MET A 64 -6.22 -3.33 10.42
CA MET A 64 -6.95 -4.52 10.81
C MET A 64 -6.47 -5.74 10.04
N ASP A 65 -6.77 -6.90 10.59
CA ASP A 65 -6.64 -8.19 9.91
C ASP A 65 -7.46 -8.21 8.60
N SER A 66 -6.87 -8.70 7.50
CA SER A 66 -7.58 -8.83 6.22
C SER A 66 -8.73 -9.85 6.24
N VAL A 67 -8.65 -10.88 7.10
CA VAL A 67 -9.63 -11.98 7.17
C VAL A 67 -10.71 -11.67 8.19
N ALA A 68 -10.31 -11.31 9.41
CA ALA A 68 -11.24 -11.08 10.52
C ALA A 68 -11.71 -9.62 10.62
N LEU A 69 -11.08 -8.69 9.88
CA LEU A 69 -11.37 -7.25 9.92
C LEU A 69 -11.40 -6.74 11.38
N TYR A 70 -12.46 -6.01 11.73
CA TYR A 70 -12.72 -5.50 13.07
C TYR A 70 -12.96 -6.58 14.14
N GLY A 71 -13.24 -7.83 13.73
CA GLY A 71 -13.43 -8.96 14.65
C GLY A 71 -12.13 -9.62 15.10
N GLY A 72 -11.00 -9.29 14.45
CA GLY A 72 -9.68 -9.74 14.84
C GLY A 72 -8.93 -8.69 15.65
N TRP A 73 -7.63 -8.57 15.40
CA TRP A 73 -6.84 -7.47 15.93
C TRP A 73 -7.09 -6.22 15.09
N SER A 74 -7.23 -5.07 15.77
CA SER A 74 -7.35 -3.78 15.11
C SER A 74 -6.71 -2.67 15.94
N PHE A 75 -6.05 -1.74 15.25
CA PHE A 75 -5.39 -0.58 15.85
C PHE A 75 -5.79 0.67 15.10
N PHE A 76 -5.86 1.82 15.78
CA PHE A 76 -6.17 3.09 15.14
C PHE A 76 -4.95 4.03 15.20
N TYR A 77 -4.78 4.81 14.15
CA TYR A 77 -3.69 5.77 13.99
C TYR A 77 -4.25 7.10 13.51
N LYS A 78 -3.51 8.19 13.77
CA LYS A 78 -3.92 9.53 13.33
C LYS A 78 -3.68 9.76 11.84
N SER A 79 -2.70 9.07 11.24
CA SER A 79 -2.34 9.24 9.83
C SER A 79 -2.00 7.91 9.16
N LEU A 80 -2.28 7.82 7.85
CA LEU A 80 -1.90 6.66 7.03
C LEU A 80 -0.40 6.43 7.05
N SER A 81 0.40 7.49 6.95
CA SER A 81 1.85 7.40 6.98
C SER A 81 2.36 6.79 8.29
N GLU A 82 1.76 7.16 9.42
CA GLU A 82 2.10 6.55 10.71
C GLU A 82 1.69 5.08 10.75
N ALA A 83 0.47 4.76 10.32
CA ALA A 83 -0.03 3.40 10.24
C ALA A 83 0.93 2.53 9.41
N VAL A 84 1.23 2.92 8.17
CA VAL A 84 2.10 2.14 7.27
C VAL A 84 3.52 1.97 7.84
N ARG A 85 4.07 2.96 8.56
CA ARG A 85 5.41 2.87 9.15
C ARG A 85 5.47 1.96 10.38
N ARG A 86 4.34 1.78 11.07
CA ARG A 86 4.20 0.92 12.25
C ARG A 86 4.05 -0.56 11.91
N TRP A 87 3.88 -0.92 10.64
CA TRP A 87 3.72 -2.30 10.18
C TRP A 87 4.75 -2.66 9.11
N LYS A 88 5.37 -3.83 9.25
CA LYS A 88 6.37 -4.37 8.30
C LYS A 88 5.70 -5.01 7.08
N VAL A 89 4.98 -4.18 6.33
CA VAL A 89 4.22 -4.55 5.13
C VAL A 89 4.52 -3.58 3.99
N ASP A 90 4.39 -4.07 2.77
CA ASP A 90 4.33 -3.24 1.57
C ASP A 90 2.85 -3.06 1.18
N VAL A 91 2.44 -1.84 0.91
CA VAL A 91 1.10 -1.52 0.40
C VAL A 91 1.05 -1.91 -1.07
N VAL A 92 0.18 -2.88 -1.41
CA VAL A 92 0.11 -3.50 -2.74
C VAL A 92 -1.12 -3.10 -3.53
N ALA A 93 -2.18 -2.66 -2.85
CA ALA A 93 -3.40 -2.19 -3.50
C ALA A 93 -4.02 -1.04 -2.72
N CYS A 94 -4.73 -0.18 -3.45
CA CYS A 94 -5.59 0.85 -2.87
C CYS A 94 -6.94 0.87 -3.59
N ASP A 95 -8.01 0.95 -2.82
CA ASP A 95 -9.34 1.27 -3.31
C ASP A 95 -9.64 2.72 -2.95
N THR A 96 -9.62 3.59 -3.96
CA THR A 96 -9.84 5.02 -3.83
C THR A 96 -11.30 5.38 -3.55
N MET A 97 -12.26 4.49 -3.84
CA MET A 97 -13.67 4.73 -3.54
C MET A 97 -13.97 4.54 -2.06
N THR A 98 -13.38 3.52 -1.45
CA THR A 98 -13.60 3.19 -0.03
C THR A 98 -12.52 3.75 0.90
N GLY A 99 -11.41 4.25 0.34
CA GLY A 99 -10.26 4.73 1.13
C GLY A 99 -9.51 3.59 1.83
N ARG A 100 -9.58 2.38 1.25
CA ARG A 100 -8.92 1.18 1.78
C ARG A 100 -7.59 0.93 1.10
N TYR A 101 -6.61 0.46 1.86
CA TYR A 101 -5.32 0.02 1.35
C TYR A 101 -5.02 -1.39 1.86
N LEU A 102 -4.50 -2.23 0.98
CA LEU A 102 -4.05 -3.58 1.33
C LEU A 102 -2.54 -3.55 1.51
N GLY A 103 -2.08 -3.92 2.70
CA GLY A 103 -0.68 -4.20 2.99
C GLY A 103 -0.44 -5.70 2.96
N SER A 104 0.53 -6.13 2.16
CA SER A 104 1.00 -7.51 2.17
C SER A 104 2.39 -7.61 2.79
N LYS A 105 2.65 -8.75 3.42
CA LYS A 105 3.94 -9.03 4.05
C LYS A 105 5.02 -9.20 2.98
N ARG A 106 6.23 -8.69 3.25
CA ARG A 106 7.43 -8.98 2.46
C ARG A 106 7.93 -10.41 2.64
#